data_AF-A0A0D9P160-F1
#
_entry.id   AF-A0A0D9P160-F1
#
_cell.length_a   1.000
_cell.length_b   1.000
_cell.length_c   1.000
_cell.angle_alpha   90.00
_cell.angle_beta   90.00
_cell.angle_gamma   90.00
#
_symmetry.space_group_name_H-M   'P 1'
#
loop_
_entity.id
_entity.type
_entity.pdbx_description
1 polymer ?
#
loop_
_entity_poly.entity_id
_entity_poly.type
_entity_poly.pdbx_seq_one_letter_code
_entity_poly.pdbx_strand_id
1 'polypeptide(L)'
;MVCQEYSPSTPRNSQLVTDAALAALRCAALTVADTGLPPNWEVRHSNSKNLPYYFNSVEKVSRWEPPQGTDTEKLKHYMGAHHSAGSRPGAVPGVPDGKIRAAHLLVKHKDSRRPSSWRESEITRSKDDAMEIIKAHEAKIKSGAISLGDLAPTESDCSSARKRGDLGYFGRGDMQKEFEDAAFALKPGEMSGVVETASGLHLIERLE
;
A
#
# COMPACT_ATOMS: atom_id res chain seq x y z
N MET A 1 51.76 -82.15 12.07
CA MET A 1 51.47 -80.76 12.46
C MET A 1 50.30 -80.32 11.59
N VAL A 2 49.17 -80.05 12.23
CA VAL A 2 47.81 -80.15 11.64
C VAL A 2 47.45 -78.90 10.82
N CYS A 3 47.00 -79.12 9.59
CA CYS A 3 46.21 -78.16 8.82
C CYS A 3 44.82 -78.04 9.47
N GLN A 4 44.37 -76.82 9.78
CA GLN A 4 42.99 -76.57 10.18
C GLN A 4 42.42 -75.35 9.44
N GLU A 5 41.20 -75.56 8.96
CA GLU A 5 40.35 -74.70 8.15
C GLU A 5 39.83 -73.47 8.92
N TYR A 6 39.53 -72.37 8.21
CA TYR A 6 38.31 -71.61 8.50
C TYR A 6 37.86 -70.76 7.29
N SER A 7 36.55 -70.79 7.05
CA SER A 7 35.80 -70.19 5.95
C SER A 7 35.29 -68.77 6.32
N PRO A 8 34.51 -68.06 5.47
CA PRO A 8 34.57 -66.61 5.31
C PRO A 8 33.66 -65.81 6.26
N SER A 9 33.97 -64.53 6.50
CA SER A 9 33.00 -63.58 7.03
C SER A 9 33.12 -62.17 6.42
N THR A 10 31.96 -61.67 6.04
CA THR A 10 31.60 -60.39 5.43
C THR A 10 32.15 -59.17 6.17
N PRO A 11 32.50 -58.06 5.49
CA PRO A 11 32.79 -56.81 6.19
C PRO A 11 31.51 -56.23 6.80
N ARG A 12 31.51 -56.10 8.13
CA ARG A 12 30.45 -55.47 8.92
C ARG A 12 30.65 -53.95 8.90
N ASN A 13 29.78 -53.27 8.18
CA ASN A 13 29.64 -51.82 8.15
C ASN A 13 29.12 -51.33 9.52
N SER A 14 29.93 -50.67 10.34
CA SER A 14 29.44 -49.97 11.54
C SER A 14 30.20 -48.69 11.89
N GLN A 15 30.83 -48.06 10.90
CA GLN A 15 31.49 -46.76 11.05
C GLN A 15 30.69 -45.62 10.40
N LEU A 16 29.39 -45.86 10.15
CA LEU A 16 28.46 -44.93 9.51
C LEU A 16 27.27 -44.55 10.41
N VAL A 17 27.38 -44.72 11.73
CA VAL A 17 26.29 -44.40 12.68
C VAL A 17 26.59 -43.22 13.61
N THR A 18 27.79 -42.63 13.57
CA THR A 18 28.13 -41.46 14.41
C THR A 18 28.15 -40.12 13.67
N ASP A 19 28.18 -40.10 12.33
CA ASP A 19 28.14 -38.83 11.58
C ASP A 19 26.72 -38.32 11.29
N ALA A 20 25.72 -39.22 11.21
CA ALA A 20 24.33 -38.81 10.99
C ALA A 20 23.71 -38.14 12.24
N ALA A 21 24.12 -38.54 13.44
CA ALA A 21 23.62 -37.95 14.68
C ALA A 21 24.25 -36.57 14.98
N LEU A 22 25.52 -36.35 14.60
CA LEU A 22 26.15 -35.03 14.69
C LEU A 22 25.66 -34.06 13.58
N ALA A 23 25.27 -34.58 12.42
CA ALA A 23 24.65 -33.79 11.36
C ALA A 23 23.19 -33.42 11.68
N ALA A 24 22.43 -34.31 12.34
CA ALA A 24 21.05 -34.01 12.75
C ALA A 24 20.97 -32.95 13.86
N LEU A 25 21.98 -32.85 14.73
CA LEU A 25 22.11 -31.75 15.70
C LEU A 25 22.61 -30.43 15.08
N ARG A 26 23.07 -30.44 13.82
CA ARG A 26 23.35 -29.24 13.03
C ARG A 26 22.22 -28.84 12.08
N CYS A 27 21.30 -29.75 11.76
CA CYS A 27 20.11 -29.47 10.94
C CYS A 27 18.91 -28.87 11.70
N ALA A 28 19.00 -28.73 13.03
CA ALA A 28 18.01 -28.01 13.84
C ALA A 28 18.40 -26.55 14.14
N ALA A 29 19.39 -26.01 13.43
CA ALA A 29 19.70 -24.58 13.44
C ALA A 29 19.02 -23.89 12.25
N LEU A 30 17.74 -23.57 12.45
CA LEU A 30 17.21 -22.23 12.18
C LEU A 30 17.52 -21.66 10.78
N THR A 31 16.62 -21.90 9.82
CA THR A 31 16.33 -20.89 8.79
C THR A 31 15.56 -19.73 9.44
N VAL A 32 16.19 -19.07 10.41
CA VAL A 32 15.77 -17.75 10.85
C VAL A 32 16.32 -16.84 9.78
N ALA A 33 15.43 -16.21 9.00
CA ALA A 33 15.79 -15.04 8.23
C ALA A 33 16.60 -14.13 9.15
N ASP A 34 17.78 -13.67 8.70
CA ASP A 34 18.78 -12.96 9.50
C ASP A 34 18.27 -11.54 9.87
N THR A 35 17.19 -11.49 10.65
CA THR A 35 16.43 -10.28 10.98
C THR A 35 17.12 -9.46 12.06
N GLY A 36 18.14 -10.02 12.72
CA GLY A 36 18.78 -9.44 13.91
C GLY A 36 17.92 -9.51 15.18
N LEU A 37 16.70 -10.06 15.14
CA LEU A 37 15.85 -10.19 16.31
C LEU A 37 16.20 -11.44 17.15
N PRO A 38 15.97 -11.41 18.48
CA PRO A 38 16.07 -12.59 19.32
C PRO A 38 15.10 -13.69 18.89
N PRO A 39 15.33 -14.96 19.29
CA PRO A 39 14.42 -16.06 18.99
C PRO A 39 12.98 -15.75 19.40
N ASN A 40 12.03 -16.23 18.59
CA ASN A 40 10.58 -16.05 18.76
C ASN A 40 10.05 -14.63 18.51
N TRP A 41 10.90 -13.67 18.15
CA TRP A 41 10.49 -12.34 17.74
C TRP A 41 10.44 -12.23 16.21
N GLU A 42 9.38 -11.60 15.71
CA GLU A 42 9.19 -11.33 14.28
C GLU A 42 8.68 -9.91 14.05
N VAL A 43 8.98 -9.36 12.86
CA VAL A 43 8.47 -8.06 12.42
C VAL A 43 7.09 -8.25 11.80
N ARG A 44 6.10 -7.48 12.26
CA ARG A 44 4.73 -7.43 11.72
C ARG A 44 4.32 -6.00 11.39
N HIS A 45 3.23 -5.82 10.66
CA HIS A 45 2.74 -4.50 10.25
C HIS A 45 1.36 -4.21 10.82
N SER A 46 1.15 -2.99 11.30
CA SER A 46 -0.17 -2.55 11.76
C SER A 46 -1.14 -2.42 10.58
N ASN A 47 -2.37 -2.92 10.70
CA ASN A 47 -3.37 -2.81 9.63
C ASN A 47 -3.77 -1.36 9.28
N SER A 48 -3.65 -0.43 10.24
CA SER A 48 -4.13 0.95 10.10
C SER A 48 -3.08 1.93 9.56
N LYS A 49 -1.81 1.75 9.95
CA LYS A 49 -0.72 2.69 9.63
C LYS A 49 0.42 2.06 8.83
N ASN A 50 0.32 0.76 8.53
CA ASN A 50 1.40 -0.04 7.93
C ASN A 50 2.77 0.16 8.61
N LEU A 51 2.78 0.44 9.92
CA LEU A 51 4.01 0.62 10.69
C LEU A 51 4.51 -0.73 11.19
N PRO A 52 5.83 -0.98 11.10
CA PRO A 52 6.42 -2.19 11.65
C PRO A 52 6.33 -2.19 13.18
N TYR A 53 6.00 -3.34 13.76
CA TYR A 53 6.06 -3.62 15.19
C TYR A 53 6.63 -5.02 15.42
N TYR A 54 7.11 -5.29 16.63
CA TYR A 54 7.75 -6.55 16.99
C TYR A 54 6.78 -7.42 17.77
N PHE A 55 6.60 -8.65 17.32
CA PHE A 55 5.71 -9.62 17.94
C PHE A 55 6.47 -10.82 18.44
N ASN A 56 6.23 -11.22 19.69
CA ASN A 56 6.74 -12.47 20.25
C ASN A 56 5.70 -13.59 20.05
N SER A 57 6.07 -14.62 19.31
CA SER A 57 5.16 -15.72 18.94
C SER A 57 4.85 -16.67 20.10
N VAL A 58 5.68 -16.72 21.13
CA VAL A 58 5.50 -17.57 22.32
C VAL A 58 4.72 -16.84 23.40
N GLU A 59 5.18 -15.65 23.79
CA GLU A 59 4.56 -14.85 24.86
C GLU A 59 3.30 -14.09 24.39
N LYS A 60 3.05 -14.07 23.07
CA LYS A 60 1.92 -13.35 22.45
C LYS A 60 1.90 -11.86 22.77
N VAL A 61 3.06 -11.26 23.00
CA VAL A 61 3.20 -9.82 23.26
C VAL A 61 3.64 -9.07 22.02
N SER A 62 3.13 -7.85 21.85
CA SER A 62 3.52 -6.91 20.79
C SER A 62 4.18 -5.68 21.40
N ARG A 63 5.16 -5.10 20.73
CA ARG A 63 5.80 -3.84 21.13
C ARG A 63 6.30 -3.04 19.92
N TRP A 64 6.50 -1.75 20.12
CA TRP A 64 6.95 -0.83 19.09
C TRP A 64 8.48 -0.70 19.03
N GLU A 65 9.14 -0.92 20.16
CA GLU A 65 10.60 -0.86 20.28
C GLU A 65 11.23 -2.25 20.10
N PRO A 66 12.42 -2.36 19.48
CA PRO A 66 13.13 -3.62 19.37
C PRO A 66 13.35 -4.28 20.74
N PRO A 67 13.14 -5.60 20.87
CA PRO A 67 13.38 -6.32 22.12
C PRO A 67 14.87 -6.31 22.52
N GLN A 68 15.14 -6.53 23.80
CA GLN A 68 16.51 -6.61 24.30
C GLN A 68 17.28 -7.78 23.65
N GLY A 69 18.54 -7.56 23.29
CA GLY A 69 19.36 -8.56 22.58
C GLY A 69 19.22 -8.53 21.06
N THR A 70 18.51 -7.54 20.51
CA THR A 70 18.46 -7.29 19.06
C THR A 70 19.83 -6.81 18.55
N ASP A 71 20.33 -7.45 17.49
CA ASP A 71 21.43 -6.94 16.68
C ASP A 71 20.93 -5.79 15.82
N THR A 72 21.29 -4.56 16.19
CA THR A 72 20.78 -3.33 15.56
C THR A 72 21.26 -3.15 14.13
N GLU A 73 22.47 -3.62 13.79
CA GLU A 73 23.01 -3.47 12.43
C GLU A 73 22.34 -4.45 11.47
N LYS A 74 22.16 -5.70 11.91
CA LYS A 74 21.39 -6.69 11.14
C LYS A 74 19.94 -6.32 11.00
N LEU A 75 19.32 -5.83 12.08
CA LEU A 75 17.94 -5.34 12.01
C LEU A 75 17.83 -4.16 11.06
N LYS A 76 18.77 -3.22 11.06
CA LYS A 76 18.79 -2.11 10.10
C LYS A 76 18.93 -2.59 8.67
N HIS A 77 19.80 -3.58 8.41
CA HIS A 77 19.96 -4.17 7.08
C HIS A 77 18.69 -4.91 6.64
N TYR A 78 18.12 -5.74 7.52
CA TYR A 78 16.88 -6.47 7.28
C TYR A 78 15.71 -5.52 7.02
N MET A 79 15.55 -4.49 7.86
CA MET A 79 14.54 -3.46 7.66
C MET A 79 14.81 -2.67 6.38
N GLY A 80 16.06 -2.39 6.02
CA GLY A 80 16.40 -1.75 4.73
C GLY A 80 16.10 -2.61 3.50
N ALA A 81 16.30 -3.93 3.58
CA ALA A 81 16.10 -4.86 2.47
C ALA A 81 14.65 -5.33 2.30
N HIS A 82 13.90 -5.43 3.41
CA HIS A 82 12.57 -6.05 3.44
C HIS A 82 11.45 -5.11 3.89
N HIS A 83 11.77 -4.02 4.57
CA HIS A 83 10.80 -3.13 5.22
C HIS A 83 11.16 -1.65 5.11
N SER A 84 11.93 -1.28 4.07
CA SER A 84 12.24 0.11 3.80
C SER A 84 10.93 0.76 3.41
N ALA A 85 10.33 1.49 4.35
CA ALA A 85 9.42 2.57 4.03
C ALA A 85 10.12 3.38 2.92
N GLY A 86 9.50 3.40 1.74
CA GLY A 86 10.16 3.67 0.48
C GLY A 86 11.18 4.80 0.55
N SER A 87 12.46 4.45 0.50
CA SER A 87 13.48 5.36 -0.02
C SER A 87 13.80 4.93 -1.44
N ARG A 88 12.79 5.07 -2.31
CA ARG A 88 13.09 5.29 -3.73
C ARG A 88 13.68 6.69 -3.83
N PRO A 89 14.68 6.93 -4.69
CA PRO A 89 15.10 8.29 -5.02
C PRO A 89 13.86 9.07 -5.50
N GLY A 90 13.37 10.02 -4.68
CA GLY A 90 12.16 10.80 -4.95
C GLY A 90 10.93 10.53 -4.07
N ALA A 91 11.01 9.69 -3.04
CA ALA A 91 9.92 9.54 -2.06
C ALA A 91 9.78 10.82 -1.21
N VAL A 92 8.61 11.45 -1.27
CA VAL A 92 8.27 12.64 -0.47
C VAL A 92 7.84 12.17 0.92
N PRO A 93 8.46 12.68 2.02
CA PRO A 93 8.06 12.33 3.38
C PRO A 93 6.56 12.60 3.60
N GLY A 94 5.79 11.58 3.99
CA GLY A 94 4.37 11.70 4.32
C GLY A 94 3.40 11.06 3.30
N VAL A 95 3.84 10.73 2.09
CA VAL A 95 3.01 10.04 1.09
C VAL A 95 3.07 8.52 1.32
N PRO A 96 1.94 7.83 1.59
CA PRO A 96 1.93 6.37 1.72
C PRO A 96 2.34 5.70 0.39
N ASP A 97 3.18 4.67 0.46
CA ASP A 97 3.73 3.99 -0.72
C ASP A 97 2.63 3.58 -1.72
N GLY A 98 2.82 3.98 -2.98
CA GLY A 98 1.93 3.63 -4.10
C GLY A 98 0.56 4.35 -4.10
N LYS A 99 0.34 5.31 -3.20
CA LYS A 99 -0.87 6.13 -3.14
C LYS A 99 -0.61 7.54 -3.63
N ILE A 100 -1.65 8.18 -4.13
CA ILE A 100 -1.68 9.61 -4.47
C ILE A 100 -2.76 10.29 -3.64
N ARG A 101 -2.66 11.61 -3.49
CA ARG A 101 -3.73 12.43 -2.91
C ARG A 101 -4.31 13.33 -3.98
N ALA A 102 -5.63 13.34 -4.11
CA ALA A 102 -6.29 14.19 -5.09
C ALA A 102 -7.54 14.85 -4.52
N ALA A 103 -7.85 16.03 -5.04
CA ALA A 103 -9.14 16.68 -4.89
C ALA A 103 -9.93 16.54 -6.20
N HIS A 104 -11.25 16.65 -6.11
CA HIS A 104 -12.09 16.69 -7.30
C HIS A 104 -13.26 17.66 -7.20
N LEU A 105 -13.80 18.02 -8.36
CA LEU A 105 -15.09 18.67 -8.50
C LEU A 105 -15.95 17.78 -9.38
N LEU A 106 -17.02 17.24 -8.80
CA LEU A 106 -18.01 16.40 -9.48
C LEU A 106 -19.26 17.20 -9.85
N VAL A 107 -19.68 17.13 -11.10
CA VAL A 107 -21.01 17.57 -11.58
C VAL A 107 -21.78 16.35 -12.06
N LYS A 108 -22.93 16.09 -11.43
CA LYS A 108 -23.81 14.98 -11.80
C LYS A 108 -24.83 15.40 -12.86
N HIS A 109 -25.34 14.42 -13.58
CA HIS A 109 -26.46 14.52 -14.53
C HIS A 109 -27.47 13.41 -14.26
N LYS A 110 -28.62 13.47 -14.95
CA LYS A 110 -29.73 12.50 -14.80
C LYS A 110 -29.32 11.03 -15.01
N ASP A 111 -28.30 10.77 -15.83
CA ASP A 111 -27.80 9.42 -16.11
C ASP A 111 -26.64 8.99 -15.20
N SER A 112 -26.23 9.83 -14.24
CA SER A 112 -25.28 9.43 -13.22
C SER A 112 -25.87 8.33 -12.34
N ARG A 113 -25.07 7.35 -11.93
CA ARG A 113 -25.48 6.18 -11.11
C ARG A 113 -26.32 6.53 -9.88
N ARG A 114 -26.11 7.71 -9.30
CA ARG A 114 -26.91 8.27 -8.20
C ARG A 114 -27.22 9.74 -8.49
N PRO A 115 -28.33 10.07 -9.19
CA PRO A 115 -28.66 11.43 -9.62
C PRO A 115 -29.27 12.25 -8.47
N SER A 116 -28.53 12.35 -7.36
CA SER A 116 -28.86 13.15 -6.19
C SER A 116 -27.58 13.51 -5.44
N SER A 117 -27.56 14.67 -4.79
CA SER A 117 -26.43 15.16 -4.00
C SER A 117 -26.90 15.85 -2.73
N TRP A 118 -25.96 16.39 -1.97
CA TRP A 118 -26.27 17.23 -0.81
C TRP A 118 -26.79 18.62 -1.22
N ARG A 119 -26.58 19.03 -2.48
CA ARG A 119 -27.05 20.31 -3.05
C ARG A 119 -28.45 20.21 -3.61
N GLU A 120 -28.77 19.05 -4.19
CA GLU A 120 -30.00 18.83 -4.92
C GLU A 120 -30.48 17.39 -4.72
N SER A 121 -31.73 17.23 -4.24
CA SER A 121 -32.30 15.93 -3.93
C SER A 121 -32.55 15.07 -5.17
N GLU A 122 -32.81 15.69 -6.31
CA GLU A 122 -33.08 15.02 -7.59
C GLU A 122 -32.45 15.83 -8.73
N ILE A 123 -31.48 15.24 -9.41
CA ILE A 123 -30.70 15.90 -10.45
C ILE A 123 -31.28 15.51 -11.82
N THR A 124 -31.90 16.46 -12.49
CA THR A 124 -32.61 16.25 -13.77
C THR A 124 -31.87 16.78 -15.00
N ARG A 125 -30.81 17.58 -14.79
CA ARG A 125 -30.01 18.16 -15.88
C ARG A 125 -29.44 17.09 -16.81
N SER A 126 -29.35 17.41 -18.09
CA SER A 126 -28.77 16.49 -19.08
C SER A 126 -27.26 16.36 -18.90
N LYS A 127 -26.67 15.34 -19.53
CA LYS A 127 -25.22 15.19 -19.58
C LYS A 127 -24.55 16.36 -20.32
N ASP A 128 -25.19 16.91 -21.35
CA ASP A 128 -24.67 18.05 -22.10
C ASP A 128 -24.69 19.33 -21.25
N ASP A 129 -25.77 19.58 -20.50
CA ASP A 129 -25.82 20.70 -19.55
C ASP A 129 -24.72 20.56 -18.48
N ALA A 130 -24.53 19.34 -17.94
CA ALA A 130 -23.45 19.07 -16.99
C ALA A 130 -22.06 19.29 -17.61
N MET A 131 -21.89 18.97 -18.89
CA MET A 131 -20.66 19.20 -19.64
C MET A 131 -20.37 20.70 -19.81
N GLU A 132 -21.39 21.51 -20.09
CA GLU A 132 -21.25 22.97 -20.16
C GLU A 132 -20.87 23.56 -18.79
N ILE A 133 -21.56 23.13 -17.73
CA ILE A 133 -21.28 23.56 -16.35
C ILE A 133 -19.83 23.25 -15.97
N ILE A 134 -19.38 22.01 -16.16
CA ILE A 134 -18.04 21.61 -15.73
C ILE A 134 -16.94 22.26 -16.58
N LYS A 135 -17.17 22.50 -17.88
CA LYS A 135 -16.25 23.28 -18.73
C LYS A 135 -16.16 24.74 -18.29
N ALA A 136 -17.26 25.34 -17.87
CA ALA A 136 -17.25 26.69 -17.31
C ALA A 136 -16.44 26.76 -16.01
N HIS A 137 -16.53 25.74 -15.15
CA HIS A 137 -15.69 25.61 -13.96
C HIS A 137 -14.22 25.41 -14.33
N GLU A 138 -13.92 24.52 -15.28
CA GLU A 138 -12.57 24.28 -15.79
C GLU A 138 -11.91 25.57 -16.28
N ALA A 139 -12.63 26.39 -17.05
CA ALA A 139 -12.14 27.66 -17.56
C ALA A 139 -11.82 28.67 -16.42
N LYS A 140 -12.67 28.75 -15.39
CA LYS A 140 -12.43 29.59 -14.22
C LYS A 140 -11.20 29.15 -13.42
N ILE A 141 -10.99 27.84 -13.29
CA ILE A 141 -9.82 27.29 -12.60
C ILE A 141 -8.54 27.52 -13.41
N LYS A 142 -8.57 27.21 -14.71
CA LYS A 142 -7.42 27.39 -15.62
C LYS A 142 -7.00 28.85 -15.78
N SER A 143 -7.93 29.79 -15.68
CA SER A 143 -7.61 31.23 -15.69
C SER A 143 -7.04 31.73 -14.35
N GLY A 144 -7.03 30.89 -13.30
CA GLY A 144 -6.59 31.27 -11.96
C GLY A 144 -7.58 32.16 -11.20
N ALA A 145 -8.80 32.34 -11.72
CA ALA A 145 -9.81 33.18 -11.07
C ALA A 145 -10.30 32.57 -9.74
N ILE A 146 -10.28 31.25 -9.62
CA ILE A 146 -10.65 30.50 -8.41
C ILE A 146 -9.94 29.13 -8.40
N SER A 147 -9.59 28.62 -7.21
CA SER A 147 -9.06 27.26 -7.10
C SER A 147 -10.17 26.20 -7.15
N LEU A 148 -9.84 24.97 -7.55
CA LEU A 148 -10.79 23.85 -7.50
C LEU A 148 -11.32 23.66 -6.07
N GLY A 149 -10.44 23.75 -5.07
CA GLY A 149 -10.81 23.58 -3.68
C GLY A 149 -11.70 24.68 -3.11
N ASP A 150 -11.68 25.89 -3.66
CA ASP A 150 -12.60 26.97 -3.27
C ASP A 150 -13.97 26.84 -3.96
N LEU A 151 -14.01 26.22 -5.14
CA LEU A 151 -15.23 26.03 -5.92
C LEU A 151 -16.00 24.76 -5.51
N ALA A 152 -15.30 23.69 -5.12
CA ALA A 152 -15.91 22.42 -4.73
C ALA A 152 -16.95 22.52 -3.60
N PRO A 153 -16.78 23.36 -2.54
CA PRO A 153 -17.77 23.52 -1.47
C PRO A 153 -19.12 24.03 -1.94
N THR A 154 -19.21 24.78 -3.04
CA THR A 154 -20.47 25.35 -3.53
C THR A 154 -20.99 24.65 -4.77
N GLU A 155 -20.12 24.07 -5.60
CA GLU A 155 -20.50 23.52 -6.90
C GLU A 155 -20.46 21.99 -6.98
N SER A 156 -19.70 21.30 -6.13
CA SER A 156 -19.56 19.85 -6.27
C SER A 156 -20.74 19.06 -5.70
N ASP A 157 -21.22 18.11 -6.49
CA ASP A 157 -22.23 17.12 -6.10
C ASP A 157 -21.68 15.93 -5.26
N CYS A 158 -20.39 15.96 -4.91
CA CYS A 158 -19.78 14.97 -4.02
C CYS A 158 -19.79 15.46 -2.56
N SER A 159 -19.85 14.54 -1.59
CA SER A 159 -19.74 14.87 -0.17
C SER A 159 -18.34 15.39 0.22
N SER A 160 -17.31 15.14 -0.61
CA SER A 160 -15.97 15.71 -0.46
C SER A 160 -15.95 17.24 -0.61
N ALA A 161 -17.03 17.86 -1.12
CA ALA A 161 -17.22 19.31 -1.13
C ALA A 161 -16.91 19.95 0.24
N ARG A 162 -17.31 19.30 1.34
CA ARG A 162 -17.03 19.75 2.73
C ARG A 162 -15.55 19.78 3.10
N LYS A 163 -14.73 19.03 2.36
CA LYS A 163 -13.27 18.97 2.48
C LYS A 163 -12.60 19.63 1.27
N ARG A 164 -13.24 20.63 0.67
CA ARG A 164 -12.70 21.34 -0.51
C ARG A 164 -12.37 20.39 -1.67
N GLY A 165 -13.17 19.34 -1.83
CA GLY A 165 -12.98 18.32 -2.87
C GLY A 165 -11.97 17.22 -2.55
N ASP A 166 -11.22 17.31 -1.44
CA ASP A 166 -10.17 16.36 -1.06
C ASP A 166 -10.74 14.96 -0.76
N LEU A 167 -10.21 13.97 -1.49
CA LEU A 167 -10.55 12.55 -1.34
C LEU A 167 -9.59 11.80 -0.38
N GLY A 168 -8.52 12.46 0.07
CA GLY A 168 -7.44 11.84 0.81
C GLY A 168 -6.54 10.97 -0.08
N TYR A 169 -5.73 10.12 0.54
CA TYR A 169 -4.85 9.21 -0.18
C TYR A 169 -5.60 7.96 -0.65
N PHE A 170 -5.42 7.61 -1.93
CA PHE A 170 -5.94 6.38 -2.50
C PHE A 170 -4.90 5.71 -3.40
N GLY A 171 -4.98 4.38 -3.47
CA GLY A 171 -4.18 3.53 -4.34
C GLY A 171 -4.95 3.09 -5.58
N ARG A 172 -4.32 2.22 -6.37
CA ARG A 172 -4.98 1.56 -7.49
C ARG A 172 -6.02 0.55 -7.01
N GLY A 173 -7.19 0.53 -7.63
CA GLY A 173 -8.35 -0.28 -7.28
C GLY A 173 -9.33 0.38 -6.30
N ASP A 174 -8.99 1.54 -5.72
CA ASP A 174 -9.84 2.22 -4.74
C ASP A 174 -10.94 3.09 -5.38
N MET A 175 -10.73 3.52 -6.64
CA MET A 175 -11.60 4.45 -7.37
C MET A 175 -12.16 3.82 -8.65
N GLN A 176 -13.14 4.48 -9.29
CA GLN A 176 -13.57 4.09 -10.64
C GLN A 176 -12.40 4.21 -11.61
N LYS A 177 -12.31 3.26 -12.55
CA LYS A 177 -11.13 3.08 -13.40
C LYS A 177 -10.77 4.36 -14.17
N GLU A 178 -11.76 5.03 -14.74
CA GLU A 178 -11.58 6.25 -15.53
C GLU A 178 -11.05 7.40 -14.67
N PHE A 179 -11.53 7.50 -13.41
CA PHE A 179 -11.05 8.48 -12.44
C PHE A 179 -9.61 8.18 -12.01
N GLU A 180 -9.33 6.92 -11.68
CA GLU A 180 -8.01 6.46 -11.27
C GLU A 180 -6.97 6.72 -12.35
N ASP A 181 -7.23 6.25 -13.58
CA ASP A 181 -6.29 6.38 -14.69
C ASP A 181 -5.92 7.84 -14.92
N ALA A 182 -6.92 8.74 -14.88
CA ALA A 182 -6.69 10.18 -15.00
C ALA A 182 -5.88 10.72 -13.81
N ALA A 183 -6.26 10.40 -12.57
CA ALA A 183 -5.60 10.92 -11.37
C ALA A 183 -4.13 10.48 -11.26
N PHE A 184 -3.83 9.22 -11.59
CA PHE A 184 -2.46 8.68 -11.56
C PHE A 184 -1.60 9.15 -12.74
N ALA A 185 -2.20 9.62 -13.84
CA ALA A 185 -1.48 10.22 -14.96
C ALA A 185 -1.01 11.66 -14.66
N LEU A 186 -1.67 12.36 -13.73
CA LEU A 186 -1.32 13.72 -13.33
C LEU A 186 -0.04 13.76 -12.51
N LYS A 187 0.70 14.86 -12.63
CA LYS A 187 1.77 15.24 -11.70
C LYS A 187 1.18 15.99 -10.48
N PRO A 188 1.87 16.03 -9.34
CA PRO A 188 1.45 16.87 -8.22
C PRO A 188 1.30 18.35 -8.64
N GLY A 189 0.20 18.98 -8.26
CA GLY A 189 -0.23 20.31 -8.66
C GLY A 189 -0.92 20.39 -10.02
N GLU A 190 -1.04 19.28 -10.76
CA GLU A 190 -1.67 19.26 -12.08
C GLU A 190 -3.18 18.97 -11.97
N MET A 191 -3.96 19.60 -12.86
CA MET A 191 -5.39 19.37 -13.00
C MET A 191 -5.69 18.66 -14.33
N SER A 192 -6.59 17.69 -14.30
CA SER A 192 -7.10 17.00 -15.48
C SER A 192 -7.99 17.89 -16.36
N GLY A 193 -8.28 17.41 -17.57
CA GLY A 193 -9.49 17.80 -18.28
C GLY A 193 -10.74 17.16 -17.65
N VAL A 194 -11.88 17.28 -18.34
CA VAL A 194 -13.13 16.63 -17.91
C VAL A 194 -13.01 15.12 -18.03
N VAL A 195 -13.18 14.42 -16.91
CA VAL A 195 -13.17 12.96 -16.82
C VAL A 195 -14.59 12.46 -16.57
N GLU A 196 -15.08 11.57 -17.42
CA GLU A 196 -16.40 10.96 -17.27
C GLU A 196 -16.30 9.63 -16.52
N THR A 197 -17.20 9.43 -15.57
CA THR A 197 -17.36 8.16 -14.84
C THR A 197 -18.86 7.84 -14.71
N ALA A 198 -19.19 6.66 -14.18
CA ALA A 198 -20.58 6.34 -13.86
C ALA A 198 -21.17 7.26 -12.77
N SER A 199 -20.34 8.02 -12.03
CA SER A 199 -20.82 9.02 -11.06
C SER A 199 -21.13 10.39 -11.66
N GLY A 200 -20.71 10.68 -12.89
CA GLY A 200 -20.86 11.98 -13.53
C GLY A 200 -19.55 12.49 -14.12
N LEU A 201 -19.42 13.81 -14.24
CA LEU A 201 -18.27 14.48 -14.81
C LEU A 201 -17.37 15.05 -13.71
N HIS A 202 -16.06 14.88 -13.85
CA HIS A 202 -15.08 15.25 -12.85
C HIS A 202 -13.99 16.17 -13.43
N LEU A 203 -13.58 17.15 -12.63
CA LEU A 203 -12.24 17.74 -12.70
C LEU A 203 -11.44 17.18 -11.53
N ILE A 204 -10.19 16.78 -11.78
CA ILE A 204 -9.33 16.13 -10.80
C ILE A 204 -8.07 16.96 -10.67
N GLU A 205 -7.67 17.30 -9.44
CA GLU A 205 -6.40 17.94 -9.14
C GLU A 205 -5.59 17.01 -8.27
N ARG A 206 -4.39 16.63 -8.72
CA ARG A 206 -3.49 15.83 -7.90
C ARG A 206 -2.74 16.74 -6.94
N LEU A 207 -2.90 16.54 -5.65
CA LEU A 207 -2.24 17.31 -4.61
C LEU A 207 -0.83 16.75 -4.30
N GLU A 208 -0.70 15.42 -4.30
CA GLU A 208 0.54 14.68 -3.97
C GLU A 208 0.69 13.41 -4.82
#